data_AF-A0A1Y3XPA0-F1
#
_entry.id   AF-A0A1Y3XPA0-F1
#
_cell.length_a   1.000
_cell.length_b   1.000
_cell.length_c   1.000
_cell.angle_alpha   90.00
_cell.angle_beta   90.00
_cell.angle_gamma   90.00
#
_symmetry.space_group_name_H-M   'P 1'
#
loop_
_entity.id
_entity.type
_entity.pdbx_description
1 polymer ?
#
loop_
_entity_poly.entity_id
_entity_poly.type
_entity_poly.pdbx_seq_one_letter_code
_entity_poly.pdbx_strand_id
1 'polypeptide(L)'
;MPKTRLSTAMSGSAKETEGRLRNLFVKHRRPALGLVAVVALAIGLCGSLVACRSETAISAAPAGEELAFVLTEPGEETVPFADLLGLSGTVTHTLTDDGVHNYAYQIRLEDGTEFPLTETWMPLYQVDLDGDGAVDALVENEFFLQVYRYWPDGSLRTQQLQAAAAGLLGLEGDYWRMVELAFQPEDQMVAIHVWPYDDVGEMEERVPLSRLLEAADWSEVVLTPEGQPLPDGSSLSYLENLTLDGQGVGDDHLTVRATWPDGQDQGSTEMVVTLGTGEVLSWRYPAVTRPTVTPLHMTSREQQSLLAALASPGSNYGACAYVVLEVEDNKLAQRFQLDAVANAYVETGENGLQVLRIPELYDKWHSYIWGTAAWDGSQITYTSDGYFTDTYELDVGGDETLTLALRCTPPLGEDALVTTVLYDRVQLLQDGQVVQTITPEDVADDGVHTFQGFHIDSPAGGPVATRDINFDGVEEFGLLCDATQNACRCWFVWDSEAGQFRHLATLAGELTLLPEEGQLEERMWNRDWNAMVTRTYGWDSQGNLVLQSET
;
A
#
# COMPACT_ATOMS: atom_id res chain seq x y z
N MET A 1 -4.11 -26.52 19.63
CA MET A 1 -3.30 -25.42 20.19
C MET A 1 -1.90 -25.44 19.56
N PRO A 2 -1.68 -24.68 18.50
CA PRO A 2 -0.40 -24.01 18.24
C PRO A 2 -0.48 -22.57 18.79
N LYS A 3 0.63 -22.07 19.34
CA LYS A 3 0.78 -20.69 19.83
C LYS A 3 1.45 -19.88 18.71
N THR A 4 0.72 -19.01 18.03
CA THR A 4 1.32 -17.99 17.16
C THR A 4 1.85 -16.83 18.03
N ARG A 5 3.06 -16.34 17.72
CA ARG A 5 3.82 -15.36 18.53
C ARG A 5 3.26 -13.92 18.48
N LEU A 6 2.12 -13.67 17.82
CA LEU A 6 1.65 -12.31 17.47
C LEU A 6 0.34 -11.85 18.15
N SER A 7 -0.13 -12.51 19.22
CA SER A 7 -1.30 -12.02 19.97
C SER A 7 -0.91 -11.43 21.32
N THR A 8 -0.88 -10.09 21.42
CA THR A 8 -0.97 -9.36 22.70
C THR A 8 -2.27 -8.55 22.75
N ALA A 9 -2.83 -8.48 23.95
CA ALA A 9 -4.15 -7.93 24.25
C ALA A 9 -4.20 -6.39 24.14
N MET A 10 -5.39 -5.89 23.78
CA MET A 10 -5.70 -4.48 23.55
C MET A 10 -5.44 -3.58 24.77
N SER A 11 -4.68 -2.49 24.59
CA SER A 11 -4.75 -1.31 25.47
C SER A 11 -4.36 -0.02 24.73
N GLY A 12 -5.32 0.90 24.56
CA GLY A 12 -5.10 2.25 24.05
C GLY A 12 -6.38 2.84 23.42
N SER A 13 -6.85 3.98 23.93
CA SER A 13 -8.24 4.47 23.81
C SER A 13 -8.55 5.21 22.50
N ALA A 14 -9.54 4.73 21.74
CA ALA A 14 -10.08 5.35 20.51
C ALA A 14 -10.39 6.86 20.58
N LYS A 15 -10.59 7.42 21.79
CA LYS A 15 -10.79 8.86 22.00
C LYS A 15 -9.56 9.74 21.74
N GLU A 16 -8.36 9.18 21.84
CA GLU A 16 -7.12 9.93 21.64
C GLU A 16 -6.82 10.12 20.14
N THR A 17 -7.15 9.10 19.33
CA THR A 17 -7.11 9.13 17.86
C THR A 17 -8.13 10.14 17.29
N GLU A 18 -9.34 10.19 17.84
CA GLU A 18 -10.38 11.15 17.44
C GLU A 18 -9.97 12.61 17.68
N GLY A 19 -9.25 12.89 18.77
CA GLY A 19 -8.77 14.24 19.10
C GLY A 19 -7.68 14.74 18.15
N ARG A 20 -6.83 13.85 17.62
CA ARG A 20 -5.75 14.20 16.69
C ARG A 20 -6.29 14.45 15.28
N LEU A 21 -7.28 13.69 14.84
CA LEU A 21 -7.95 13.88 13.54
C LEU A 21 -8.67 15.24 13.46
N ARG A 22 -9.34 15.68 14.53
CA ARG A 22 -10.04 16.99 14.54
C ARG A 22 -9.11 18.21 14.43
N ASN A 23 -7.84 18.09 14.80
CA ASN A 23 -6.88 19.21 14.73
C ASN A 23 -6.24 19.39 13.35
N LEU A 24 -6.28 18.38 12.48
CA LEU A 24 -5.75 18.45 11.11
C LEU A 24 -6.66 19.28 10.16
N PHE A 25 -7.96 19.36 10.42
CA PHE A 25 -8.92 19.98 9.48
C PHE A 25 -9.23 21.47 9.73
N VAL A 26 -8.55 22.17 10.64
CA VAL A 26 -8.92 23.54 11.02
C VAL A 26 -8.22 24.64 10.21
N LYS A 27 -7.36 24.34 9.22
CA LYS A 27 -6.65 25.44 8.52
C LYS A 27 -6.23 25.18 7.08
N HIS A 28 -7.15 25.40 6.13
CA HIS A 28 -6.75 25.82 4.78
C HIS A 28 -7.47 27.11 4.34
N ARG A 29 -6.66 28.09 3.92
CA ARG A 29 -7.07 29.36 3.33
C ARG A 29 -7.76 29.10 1.98
N ARG A 30 -8.89 29.76 1.75
CA ARG A 30 -9.68 29.71 0.50
C ARG A 30 -8.83 30.11 -0.72
N PRO A 31 -8.95 29.43 -1.88
CA PRO A 31 -8.37 29.91 -3.13
C PRO A 31 -9.13 31.15 -3.64
N ALA A 32 -8.41 32.04 -4.32
CA ALA A 32 -8.93 33.31 -4.79
C ALA A 32 -9.93 33.11 -5.95
N LEU A 33 -11.20 33.52 -5.72
CA LEU A 33 -12.33 33.46 -6.66
C LEU A 33 -12.06 33.97 -8.10
N GLY A 34 -11.02 34.78 -8.31
CA GLY A 34 -10.66 35.29 -9.62
C GLY A 34 -10.14 34.23 -10.59
N LEU A 35 -9.49 33.16 -10.09
CA LEU A 35 -8.88 32.14 -10.94
C LEU A 35 -9.94 31.18 -11.53
N VAL A 36 -10.96 30.86 -10.75
CA VAL A 36 -12.10 30.00 -11.15
C VAL A 36 -12.91 30.65 -12.29
N ALA A 37 -13.07 31.97 -12.27
CA ALA A 37 -13.83 32.69 -13.29
C ALA A 37 -13.13 32.72 -14.67
N VAL A 38 -11.79 32.70 -14.71
CA VAL A 38 -11.01 32.73 -15.96
C VAL A 38 -11.02 31.36 -16.65
N VAL A 39 -10.95 30.27 -15.88
CA VAL A 39 -10.99 28.90 -16.41
C VAL A 39 -12.36 28.58 -17.03
N ALA A 40 -13.47 28.98 -16.37
CA ALA A 40 -14.81 28.79 -16.91
C ALA A 40 -15.05 29.52 -18.24
N LEU A 41 -14.42 30.69 -18.42
CA LEU A 41 -14.56 31.49 -19.64
C LEU A 41 -13.76 30.93 -20.82
N ALA A 42 -12.64 30.25 -20.54
CA ALA A 42 -11.84 29.56 -21.55
C ALA A 42 -12.55 28.30 -22.09
N ILE A 43 -13.23 27.55 -21.22
CA ILE A 43 -13.99 26.33 -21.61
C ILE A 43 -15.19 26.70 -22.51
N GLY A 44 -15.86 27.82 -22.23
CA GLY A 44 -17.01 28.27 -23.02
C GLY A 44 -16.69 28.70 -24.47
N LEU A 45 -15.43 28.98 -24.79
CA LEU A 45 -15.02 29.46 -26.12
C LEU A 45 -14.55 28.34 -27.07
N CYS A 46 -14.28 27.14 -26.55
CA CYS A 46 -13.81 26.00 -27.35
C CYS A 46 -14.94 25.08 -27.83
N GLY A 47 -16.17 25.24 -27.33
CA GLY A 47 -17.31 24.33 -27.59
C GLY A 47 -18.06 24.52 -28.92
N SER A 48 -17.52 25.23 -29.91
CA SER A 48 -18.25 25.44 -31.17
C SER A 48 -17.34 25.34 -32.39
N LEU A 49 -16.75 24.17 -32.63
CA LEU A 49 -16.27 23.73 -33.95
C LEU A 49 -16.04 22.20 -33.93
N VAL A 50 -16.99 21.43 -34.46
CA VAL A 50 -16.82 20.32 -35.45
C VAL A 50 -18.11 19.50 -35.48
N ALA A 51 -18.67 19.41 -36.70
CA ALA A 51 -19.89 18.70 -37.02
C ALA A 51 -19.59 17.39 -37.78
N CYS A 52 -20.44 16.39 -37.50
CA CYS A 52 -20.79 15.23 -38.33
C CYS A 52 -19.68 14.27 -38.78
N ARG A 53 -19.61 13.11 -38.12
CA ARG A 53 -19.50 11.80 -38.78
C ARG A 53 -20.26 10.75 -37.96
N SER A 54 -21.16 10.06 -38.66
CA SER A 54 -21.96 8.94 -38.19
C SER A 54 -21.15 7.65 -38.34
N GLU A 55 -20.69 7.11 -37.22
CA GLU A 55 -20.30 5.71 -37.02
C GLU A 55 -20.99 5.27 -35.73
N THR A 56 -21.56 4.08 -35.75
CA THR A 56 -22.39 3.52 -34.69
C THR A 56 -21.58 3.42 -33.39
N ALA A 57 -21.74 4.39 -32.49
CA ALA A 57 -21.10 4.37 -31.18
C ALA A 57 -21.74 3.25 -30.33
N ILE A 58 -20.91 2.34 -29.84
CA ILE A 58 -21.24 1.46 -28.72
C ILE A 58 -21.37 2.37 -27.51
N SER A 59 -22.57 2.48 -26.96
CA SER A 59 -22.86 3.38 -25.84
C SER A 59 -22.39 2.70 -24.56
N ALA A 60 -21.18 3.03 -24.10
CA ALA A 60 -20.77 2.80 -22.72
C ALA A 60 -21.49 3.83 -21.81
N ALA A 61 -22.80 3.66 -21.69
CA ALA A 61 -23.58 4.41 -20.71
C ALA A 61 -23.27 3.83 -19.33
N PRO A 62 -23.04 4.66 -18.29
CA PRO A 62 -23.11 4.13 -16.93
C PRO A 62 -24.48 3.45 -16.78
N ALA A 63 -24.56 2.34 -16.04
CA ALA A 63 -25.84 1.70 -15.72
C ALA A 63 -26.86 2.70 -15.09
N GLY A 64 -26.34 3.85 -14.63
CA GLY A 64 -27.01 5.07 -14.20
C GLY A 64 -27.84 5.86 -15.22
N GLU A 65 -27.67 5.74 -16.54
CA GLU A 65 -28.50 6.54 -17.47
C GLU A 65 -29.97 6.07 -17.53
N GLU A 66 -30.26 4.81 -17.17
CA GLU A 66 -31.62 4.34 -16.86
C GLU A 66 -31.96 4.41 -15.36
N LEU A 67 -30.97 4.36 -14.47
CA LEU A 67 -31.13 4.52 -13.02
C LEU A 67 -31.00 6.00 -12.64
N ALA A 68 -32.05 6.78 -12.93
CA ALA A 68 -32.10 8.19 -12.61
C ALA A 68 -32.18 8.43 -11.09
N PHE A 69 -31.02 8.49 -10.42
CA PHE A 69 -30.92 9.00 -9.05
C PHE A 69 -31.33 10.48 -9.01
N VAL A 70 -32.19 10.82 -8.05
CA VAL A 70 -32.72 12.18 -7.87
C VAL A 70 -32.05 12.88 -6.70
N LEU A 71 -31.25 12.15 -5.91
CA LEU A 71 -30.54 12.67 -4.75
C LEU A 71 -29.51 13.76 -5.14
N THR A 72 -29.71 14.98 -4.65
CA THR A 72 -28.81 16.13 -4.85
C THR A 72 -28.26 16.73 -3.55
N GLU A 73 -28.73 16.24 -2.40
CA GLU A 73 -28.31 16.65 -1.05
C GLU A 73 -27.92 15.39 -0.26
N PRO A 74 -27.11 15.50 0.81
CA PRO A 74 -26.70 14.34 1.61
C PRO A 74 -27.88 13.48 2.07
N GLY A 75 -27.78 12.17 1.88
CA GLY A 75 -28.87 11.24 2.09
C GLY A 75 -28.63 9.88 1.43
N GLU A 76 -29.69 9.07 1.39
CA GLU A 76 -29.67 7.72 0.82
C GLU A 76 -30.90 7.53 -0.08
N GLU A 77 -30.70 6.98 -1.26
CA GLU A 77 -31.73 6.66 -2.24
C GLU A 77 -31.53 5.23 -2.75
N THR A 78 -32.60 4.42 -2.77
CA THR A 78 -32.56 3.06 -3.33
C THR A 78 -33.42 2.97 -4.58
N VAL A 79 -32.82 2.49 -5.67
CA VAL A 79 -33.46 2.36 -6.99
C VAL A 79 -33.36 0.90 -7.46
N PRO A 80 -34.43 0.30 -8.02
CA PRO A 80 -34.37 -1.04 -8.59
C PRO A 80 -33.71 -1.04 -9.98
N PHE A 81 -33.01 -2.13 -10.33
CA PHE A 81 -32.57 -2.44 -11.69
C PHE A 81 -33.11 -3.80 -12.14
N ALA A 82 -33.30 -3.98 -13.45
CA ALA A 82 -33.93 -5.18 -14.02
C ALA A 82 -33.01 -6.01 -14.93
N ASP A 83 -31.89 -5.44 -15.38
CA ASP A 83 -31.03 -6.07 -16.38
C ASP A 83 -29.57 -5.60 -16.21
N LEU A 84 -28.94 -6.03 -15.12
CA LEU A 84 -27.50 -5.89 -14.91
C LEU A 84 -26.89 -7.27 -14.93
N LEU A 85 -26.08 -7.60 -15.95
CA LEU A 85 -25.57 -8.97 -16.17
C LEU A 85 -26.71 -10.01 -16.31
N GLY A 86 -27.87 -9.62 -16.85
CA GLY A 86 -29.07 -10.45 -16.89
C GLY A 86 -29.73 -10.68 -15.52
N LEU A 87 -29.31 -9.95 -14.48
CA LEU A 87 -29.81 -10.04 -13.12
C LEU A 87 -30.63 -8.81 -12.74
N SER A 88 -31.52 -8.98 -11.77
CA SER A 88 -32.33 -7.91 -11.20
C SER A 88 -31.95 -7.65 -9.75
N GLY A 89 -32.28 -6.47 -9.23
CA GLY A 89 -31.91 -6.12 -7.88
C GLY A 89 -32.17 -4.66 -7.54
N THR A 90 -31.42 -4.14 -6.57
CA THR A 90 -31.48 -2.75 -6.13
C THR A 90 -30.08 -2.18 -5.99
N VAL A 91 -29.93 -0.89 -6.29
CA VAL A 91 -28.75 -0.11 -5.95
C VAL A 91 -29.13 0.93 -4.91
N THR A 92 -28.37 0.99 -3.81
CA THR A 92 -28.47 2.05 -2.82
C THR A 92 -27.37 3.07 -3.07
N HIS A 93 -27.75 4.29 -3.42
CA HIS A 93 -26.87 5.44 -3.56
C HIS A 93 -26.89 6.28 -2.30
N THR A 94 -25.73 6.46 -1.67
CA THR A 94 -25.53 7.30 -0.50
C THR A 94 -24.67 8.50 -0.88
N LEU A 95 -25.16 9.71 -0.62
CA LEU A 95 -24.39 10.96 -0.71
C LEU A 95 -24.08 11.42 0.71
N THR A 96 -22.79 11.48 1.05
CA THR A 96 -22.35 11.92 2.39
C THR A 96 -22.34 13.46 2.51
N ASP A 97 -22.29 13.97 3.74
CA ASP A 97 -22.19 15.41 4.02
C ASP A 97 -20.96 16.07 3.37
N ASP A 98 -19.89 15.29 3.18
CA ASP A 98 -18.63 15.74 2.55
C ASP A 98 -18.67 15.61 1.02
N GLY A 99 -19.81 15.23 0.44
CA GLY A 99 -20.01 15.13 -1.01
C GLY A 99 -19.50 13.83 -1.64
N VAL A 100 -19.12 12.84 -0.84
CA VAL A 100 -18.70 11.51 -1.34
C VAL A 100 -19.93 10.69 -1.71
N HIS A 101 -19.90 10.10 -2.89
CA HIS A 101 -20.93 9.19 -3.41
C HIS A 101 -20.53 7.74 -3.15
N ASN A 102 -21.48 6.91 -2.72
CA ASN A 102 -21.31 5.46 -2.56
C ASN A 102 -22.50 4.72 -3.18
N TYR A 103 -22.25 3.60 -3.85
CA TYR A 103 -23.24 2.78 -4.55
C TYR A 103 -23.10 1.32 -4.10
N ALA A 104 -24.12 0.80 -3.41
CA ALA A 104 -24.19 -0.59 -2.98
C ALA A 104 -25.18 -1.37 -3.84
N TYR A 105 -24.68 -2.31 -4.64
CA TYR A 105 -25.48 -3.15 -5.54
C TYR A 105 -25.87 -4.45 -4.86
N GLN A 106 -27.17 -4.69 -4.71
CA GLN A 106 -27.78 -5.91 -4.18
C GLN A 106 -28.48 -6.64 -5.31
N ILE A 107 -28.13 -7.91 -5.51
CA ILE A 107 -28.73 -8.78 -6.52
C ILE A 107 -29.86 -9.58 -5.88
N ARG A 108 -30.92 -9.80 -6.64
CA ARG A 108 -32.03 -10.69 -6.30
C ARG A 108 -32.19 -11.77 -7.38
N LEU A 109 -31.98 -13.01 -6.98
CA LEU A 109 -32.14 -14.19 -7.83
C LEU A 109 -33.63 -14.58 -7.97
N GLU A 110 -33.94 -15.41 -8.97
CA GLU A 110 -35.31 -15.86 -9.26
C GLU A 110 -35.97 -16.61 -8.10
N ASP A 111 -35.18 -17.34 -7.31
CA ASP A 111 -35.64 -18.06 -6.11
C ASP A 111 -35.90 -17.15 -4.90
N GLY A 112 -35.62 -15.85 -5.05
CA GLY A 112 -35.77 -14.83 -4.02
C GLY A 112 -34.55 -14.64 -3.13
N THR A 113 -33.44 -15.35 -3.37
CA THR A 113 -32.16 -15.12 -2.69
C THR A 113 -31.64 -13.72 -3.01
N GLU A 114 -31.20 -13.00 -1.99
CA GLU A 114 -30.59 -11.67 -2.12
C GLU A 114 -29.16 -11.71 -1.58
N PHE A 115 -28.22 -11.07 -2.30
CA PHE A 115 -26.83 -10.98 -1.87
C PHE A 115 -26.13 -9.74 -2.46
N PRO A 116 -25.09 -9.21 -1.78
CA PRO A 116 -24.32 -8.07 -2.30
C PRO A 116 -23.48 -8.47 -3.50
N LEU A 117 -23.55 -7.72 -4.60
CA LEU A 117 -22.63 -7.86 -5.74
C LEU A 117 -21.35 -7.07 -5.50
N THR A 118 -21.49 -5.78 -5.18
CA THR A 118 -20.36 -4.86 -4.97
C THR A 118 -20.81 -3.58 -4.26
N GLU A 119 -19.86 -2.89 -3.66
CA GLU A 119 -20.00 -1.55 -3.08
C GLU A 119 -18.85 -0.69 -3.61
N THR A 120 -19.17 0.48 -4.17
CA THR A 120 -18.21 1.30 -4.92
C THR A 120 -18.52 2.78 -4.83
N TRP A 121 -17.50 3.62 -5.00
CA TRP A 121 -17.60 5.08 -5.01
C TRP A 121 -18.05 5.65 -6.36
N MET A 122 -18.06 4.83 -7.41
CA MET A 122 -18.47 5.22 -8.75
C MET A 122 -19.59 4.30 -9.27
N PRO A 123 -20.51 4.80 -10.13
CA PRO A 123 -21.49 3.95 -10.77
C PRO A 123 -20.84 2.87 -11.63
N LEU A 124 -21.50 1.72 -11.71
CA LEU A 124 -21.08 0.61 -12.56
C LEU A 124 -21.37 0.90 -14.05
N TYR A 125 -20.44 0.55 -14.93
CA TYR A 125 -20.57 0.67 -16.39
C TYR A 125 -21.04 -0.65 -17.00
N GLN A 126 -22.11 -0.59 -17.81
CA GLN A 126 -22.57 -1.74 -18.59
C GLN A 126 -22.04 -1.63 -20.02
N VAL A 127 -21.18 -2.55 -20.40
CA VAL A 127 -20.50 -2.52 -21.70
C VAL A 127 -20.09 -3.95 -22.08
N ASP A 128 -20.19 -4.28 -23.35
CA ASP A 128 -19.61 -5.50 -23.92
C ASP A 128 -18.09 -5.30 -23.97
N LEU A 129 -17.37 -5.95 -23.05
CA LEU A 129 -15.95 -5.68 -22.81
C LEU A 129 -15.01 -6.55 -23.65
N ASP A 130 -15.44 -7.76 -24.01
CA ASP A 130 -14.65 -8.71 -24.79
C ASP A 130 -15.15 -8.92 -26.22
N GLY A 131 -16.25 -8.24 -26.59
CA GLY A 131 -16.80 -8.26 -27.94
C GLY A 131 -17.59 -9.53 -28.25
N ASP A 132 -17.96 -10.31 -27.25
CA ASP A 132 -18.79 -11.51 -27.40
C ASP A 132 -20.28 -11.19 -27.61
N GLY A 133 -20.67 -9.92 -27.43
CA GLY A 133 -22.02 -9.42 -27.57
C GLY A 133 -22.89 -9.54 -26.31
N ALA A 134 -22.34 -10.10 -25.22
CA ALA A 134 -22.94 -10.05 -23.90
C ALA A 134 -22.56 -8.74 -23.19
N VAL A 135 -23.41 -8.30 -22.27
CA VAL A 135 -23.12 -7.11 -21.47
C VAL A 135 -22.37 -7.54 -20.23
N ASP A 136 -21.18 -6.98 -20.06
CA ASP A 136 -20.40 -7.09 -18.84
C ASP A 136 -20.61 -5.88 -17.93
N ALA A 137 -20.05 -5.98 -16.73
CA ALA A 137 -20.08 -4.92 -15.76
C ALA A 137 -18.66 -4.52 -15.36
N LEU A 138 -18.35 -3.24 -15.45
CA LEU A 138 -17.08 -2.67 -15.04
C LEU A 138 -17.28 -1.66 -13.91
N VAL A 139 -16.45 -1.76 -12.89
CA VAL A 139 -16.40 -0.86 -11.76
C VAL A 139 -15.04 -0.20 -11.72
N GLU A 140 -15.05 1.13 -11.72
CA GLU A 140 -13.89 1.95 -11.44
C GLU A 140 -13.86 2.21 -9.93
N ASN A 141 -12.89 1.62 -9.24
CA ASN A 141 -12.56 1.98 -7.87
C ASN A 141 -11.45 3.04 -7.89
N GLU A 142 -11.21 3.68 -6.74
CA GLU A 142 -10.23 4.78 -6.61
C GLU A 142 -8.84 4.46 -7.20
N PHE A 143 -8.44 3.18 -7.24
CA PHE A 143 -7.11 2.77 -7.74
C PHE A 143 -7.13 1.65 -8.79
N PHE A 144 -8.25 0.94 -8.97
CA PHE A 144 -8.28 -0.26 -9.80
C PHE A 144 -9.60 -0.47 -10.51
N LEU A 145 -9.52 -1.14 -11.66
CA LEU A 145 -10.69 -1.61 -12.39
C LEU A 145 -11.03 -3.04 -11.98
N GLN A 146 -12.30 -3.25 -11.68
CA GLN A 146 -12.88 -4.55 -11.40
C GLN A 146 -13.96 -4.87 -12.45
N VAL A 147 -13.87 -6.04 -13.04
CA VAL A 147 -14.79 -6.50 -14.10
C VAL A 147 -15.58 -7.70 -13.60
N TYR A 148 -16.84 -7.80 -14.00
CA TYR A 148 -17.72 -8.95 -13.80
C TYR A 148 -18.25 -9.42 -15.15
N ARG A 149 -18.09 -10.70 -15.44
CA ARG A 149 -18.53 -11.32 -16.71
C ARG A 149 -18.93 -12.77 -16.52
N TYR A 150 -19.65 -13.34 -17.49
CA TYR A 150 -19.92 -14.77 -17.51
C TYR A 150 -18.79 -15.53 -18.20
N TRP A 151 -18.39 -16.66 -17.63
CA TRP A 151 -17.44 -17.57 -18.26
C TRP A 151 -18.19 -18.62 -19.10
N PRO A 152 -17.52 -19.29 -20.06
CA PRO A 152 -18.13 -20.32 -20.89
C PRO A 152 -18.75 -21.49 -20.11
N ASP A 153 -18.33 -21.70 -18.85
CA ASP A 153 -18.90 -22.70 -17.95
C ASP A 153 -20.23 -22.26 -17.31
N GLY A 154 -20.67 -21.02 -17.54
CA GLY A 154 -21.89 -20.43 -16.99
C GLY A 154 -21.71 -19.74 -15.65
N SER A 155 -20.50 -19.75 -15.07
CA SER A 155 -20.25 -19.02 -13.82
C SER A 155 -20.11 -17.52 -14.05
N LEU A 156 -20.64 -16.72 -13.12
CA LEU A 156 -20.33 -15.30 -13.05
C LEU A 156 -19.07 -15.14 -12.20
N ARG A 157 -18.02 -14.52 -12.73
CA ARG A 157 -16.78 -14.28 -11.96
C ARG A 157 -16.35 -12.82 -12.06
N THR A 158 -15.39 -12.45 -11.23
CA THR A 158 -14.80 -11.11 -11.20
C THR A 158 -13.29 -11.14 -11.38
N GLN A 159 -12.72 -10.12 -12.02
CA GLN A 159 -11.28 -9.93 -12.22
C GLN A 159 -10.87 -8.50 -11.87
N GLN A 160 -9.73 -8.35 -11.20
CA GLN A 160 -9.07 -7.06 -11.01
C GLN A 160 -7.93 -6.92 -12.01
N LEU A 161 -7.80 -5.75 -12.64
CA LEU A 161 -6.91 -5.57 -13.79
C LEU A 161 -5.54 -4.94 -13.46
N GLN A 162 -5.31 -4.53 -12.21
CA GLN A 162 -4.04 -3.89 -11.78
C GLN A 162 -2.81 -4.78 -12.00
N ALA A 163 -2.89 -6.06 -11.62
CA ALA A 163 -1.78 -6.99 -11.80
C ALA A 163 -1.43 -7.21 -13.28
N ALA A 164 -2.47 -7.31 -14.14
CA ALA A 164 -2.30 -7.42 -15.57
C ALA A 164 -1.64 -6.16 -16.17
N ALA A 165 -2.05 -4.96 -15.71
CA ALA A 165 -1.45 -3.70 -16.11
C ALA A 165 0.04 -3.62 -15.72
N ALA A 166 0.38 -3.99 -14.48
CA ALA A 166 1.76 -4.04 -14.01
C ALA A 166 2.61 -5.01 -14.87
N GLY A 167 2.08 -6.20 -15.16
CA GLY A 167 2.73 -7.18 -16.02
C GLY A 167 2.97 -6.70 -17.45
N LEU A 168 1.99 -6.00 -18.05
CA LEU A 168 2.13 -5.43 -19.41
C LEU A 168 3.22 -4.37 -19.50
N LEU A 169 3.43 -3.61 -18.42
CA LEU A 169 4.47 -2.58 -18.33
C LEU A 169 5.81 -3.13 -17.84
N GLY A 170 5.88 -4.42 -17.46
CA GLY A 170 7.08 -5.03 -16.89
C GLY A 170 7.47 -4.42 -15.54
N LEU A 171 6.48 -3.94 -14.78
CA LEU A 171 6.72 -3.41 -13.44
C LEU A 171 7.00 -4.58 -12.49
N GLU A 172 8.07 -4.46 -11.74
CA GLU A 172 8.41 -5.33 -10.62
C GLU A 172 8.05 -4.62 -9.32
N GLY A 173 7.98 -5.36 -8.20
CA GLY A 173 7.71 -4.74 -6.91
C GLY A 173 6.25 -4.70 -6.48
N ASP A 174 5.96 -3.79 -5.56
CA ASP A 174 4.66 -3.57 -4.94
C ASP A 174 3.72 -2.77 -5.86
N TYR A 175 3.27 -3.41 -6.95
CA TYR A 175 2.49 -2.72 -7.98
C TYR A 175 1.15 -2.14 -7.50
N TRP A 176 0.58 -2.65 -6.39
CA TRP A 176 -0.71 -2.18 -5.89
C TRP A 176 -0.63 -0.76 -5.30
N ARG A 177 0.58 -0.31 -4.94
CA ARG A 177 0.86 1.08 -4.56
C ARG A 177 1.20 1.99 -5.74
N MET A 178 1.59 1.39 -6.87
CA MET A 178 2.16 2.09 -8.01
C MET A 178 1.12 2.36 -9.08
N VAL A 179 0.26 1.38 -9.35
CA VAL A 179 -0.59 1.38 -10.55
C VAL A 179 -1.99 1.86 -10.22
N GLU A 180 -2.41 2.93 -10.88
CA GLU A 180 -3.80 3.41 -10.90
C GLU A 180 -4.39 3.22 -12.30
N LEU A 181 -5.65 2.80 -12.37
CA LEU A 181 -6.34 2.51 -13.62
C LEU A 181 -7.60 3.38 -13.77
N ALA A 182 -7.68 4.11 -14.88
CA ALA A 182 -8.86 4.91 -15.22
C ALA A 182 -9.49 4.46 -16.55
N PHE A 183 -10.78 4.17 -16.55
CA PHE A 183 -11.48 3.68 -17.74
C PHE A 183 -12.04 4.82 -18.59
N GLN A 184 -11.84 4.74 -19.91
CA GLN A 184 -12.30 5.71 -20.89
C GLN A 184 -13.38 5.07 -21.78
N PRO A 185 -14.67 5.24 -21.42
CA PRO A 185 -15.78 4.54 -22.06
C PRO A 185 -15.97 4.90 -23.55
N GLU A 186 -15.58 6.10 -23.97
CA GLU A 186 -15.77 6.60 -25.34
C GLU A 186 -14.99 5.82 -26.41
N ASP A 187 -13.86 5.24 -26.03
CA ASP A 187 -12.97 4.50 -26.93
C ASP A 187 -12.51 3.14 -26.34
N GLN A 188 -13.10 2.72 -25.21
CA GLN A 188 -12.80 1.47 -24.51
C GLN A 188 -11.32 1.31 -24.15
N MET A 189 -10.65 2.43 -23.85
CA MET A 189 -9.26 2.47 -23.42
C MET A 189 -9.17 2.52 -21.89
N VAL A 190 -8.03 2.11 -21.37
CA VAL A 190 -7.65 2.29 -19.97
C VAL A 190 -6.37 3.11 -19.92
N ALA A 191 -6.40 4.22 -19.19
CA ALA A 191 -5.20 4.92 -18.78
C ALA A 191 -4.61 4.20 -17.57
N ILE A 192 -3.36 3.79 -17.71
CA ILE A 192 -2.54 3.24 -16.64
C ILE A 192 -1.63 4.36 -16.16
N HIS A 193 -1.88 4.86 -14.96
CA HIS A 193 -0.99 5.80 -14.30
C HIS A 193 -0.08 5.02 -13.34
N VAL A 194 1.22 5.28 -13.39
CA VAL A 194 2.22 4.69 -12.50
C VAL A 194 2.81 5.81 -11.67
N TRP A 195 2.52 5.78 -10.38
CA TRP A 195 3.08 6.69 -9.40
C TRP A 195 4.56 6.38 -9.13
N PRO A 196 5.40 7.39 -8.86
CA PRO A 196 6.78 7.16 -8.43
C PRO A 196 6.84 6.26 -7.19
N TYR A 197 7.64 5.20 -7.25
CA TYR A 197 7.86 4.29 -6.13
C TYR A 197 9.21 3.60 -6.28
N ASP A 198 10.05 3.69 -5.24
CA ASP A 198 11.44 3.21 -5.26
C ASP A 198 12.21 3.70 -6.51
N ASP A 199 12.67 2.78 -7.37
CA ASP A 199 13.44 3.07 -8.60
C ASP A 199 12.55 3.28 -9.85
N VAL A 200 11.22 3.26 -9.69
CA VAL A 200 10.27 3.45 -10.78
C VAL A 200 9.80 4.90 -10.81
N GLY A 201 10.08 5.58 -11.93
CA GLY A 201 9.61 6.94 -12.18
C GLY A 201 8.15 6.99 -12.62
N GLU A 202 7.55 8.18 -12.51
CA GLU A 202 6.18 8.43 -12.99
C GLU A 202 6.04 8.09 -14.48
N MET A 203 4.98 7.37 -14.84
CA MET A 203 4.62 7.17 -16.25
C MET A 203 3.11 7.06 -16.43
N GLU A 204 2.66 7.34 -17.65
CA GLU A 204 1.28 7.12 -18.08
C GLU A 204 1.29 6.38 -19.42
N GLU A 205 0.54 5.28 -19.50
CA GLU A 205 0.36 4.50 -20.73
C GLU A 205 -1.15 4.31 -20.98
N ARG A 206 -1.58 4.29 -22.25
CA ARG A 206 -2.97 3.97 -22.61
C ARG A 206 -3.02 2.65 -23.37
N VAL A 207 -3.83 1.71 -22.87
CA VAL A 207 -4.01 0.39 -23.49
C VAL A 207 -5.49 0.09 -23.74
N PRO A 208 -5.83 -0.69 -24.78
CA PRO A 208 -7.19 -1.21 -24.93
C PRO A 208 -7.58 -2.07 -23.73
N LEU A 209 -8.80 -1.94 -23.24
CA LEU A 209 -9.30 -2.76 -22.12
C LEU A 209 -9.24 -4.26 -22.43
N SER A 210 -9.52 -4.67 -23.67
CA SER A 210 -9.39 -6.06 -24.11
C SER A 210 -8.00 -6.64 -23.88
N ARG A 211 -6.94 -5.83 -24.03
CA ARG A 211 -5.56 -6.27 -23.78
C ARG A 211 -5.31 -6.55 -22.29
N LEU A 212 -5.93 -5.78 -21.39
CA LEU A 212 -5.85 -6.04 -19.95
C LEU A 212 -6.63 -7.30 -19.57
N LEU A 213 -7.80 -7.52 -20.19
CA LEU A 213 -8.60 -8.73 -19.98
C LEU A 213 -7.88 -9.99 -20.46
N GLU A 214 -7.21 -9.92 -21.61
CA GLU A 214 -6.38 -11.02 -22.14
C GLU A 214 -5.17 -11.35 -21.23
N ALA A 215 -4.64 -10.34 -20.53
CA ALA A 215 -3.49 -10.50 -19.62
C ALA A 215 -3.90 -10.83 -18.18
N ALA A 216 -5.19 -10.78 -17.83
CA ALA A 216 -5.69 -11.07 -16.50
C ALA A 216 -6.02 -12.55 -16.34
N ASP A 217 -5.16 -13.29 -15.64
CA ASP A 217 -5.30 -14.74 -15.49
C ASP A 217 -6.05 -15.17 -14.22
N TRP A 218 -6.18 -14.29 -13.22
CA TRP A 218 -6.90 -14.56 -11.96
C TRP A 218 -8.37 -14.15 -12.05
N SER A 219 -9.27 -15.01 -11.58
CA SER A 219 -10.70 -14.68 -11.44
C SER A 219 -11.32 -15.30 -10.19
N GLU A 220 -12.32 -14.64 -9.61
CA GLU A 220 -13.04 -15.09 -8.41
C GLU A 220 -14.52 -15.30 -8.70
N VAL A 221 -15.07 -16.45 -8.31
CA VAL A 221 -16.47 -16.79 -8.56
C VAL A 221 -17.40 -15.98 -7.67
N VAL A 222 -18.37 -15.33 -8.32
CA VAL A 222 -19.48 -14.62 -7.68
C VAL A 222 -20.73 -15.52 -7.66
N LEU A 223 -21.07 -16.11 -8.83
CA LEU A 223 -22.12 -17.13 -8.95
C LEU A 223 -21.55 -18.39 -9.58
N THR A 224 -21.93 -19.55 -9.04
CA THR A 224 -21.59 -20.85 -9.64
C THR A 224 -22.28 -21.01 -11.01
N PRO A 225 -21.87 -22.01 -11.82
CA PRO A 225 -22.57 -22.36 -13.07
C PRO A 225 -24.08 -22.59 -12.93
N GLU A 226 -24.54 -23.00 -11.74
CA GLU A 226 -25.96 -23.18 -11.42
C GLU A 226 -26.68 -21.87 -11.06
N GLY A 227 -25.99 -20.72 -11.13
CA GLY A 227 -26.54 -19.40 -10.81
C GLY A 227 -26.74 -19.16 -9.32
N GLN A 228 -25.95 -19.81 -8.46
CA GLN A 228 -26.08 -19.70 -7.00
C GLN A 228 -24.85 -19.00 -6.40
N PRO A 229 -25.02 -18.20 -5.33
CA PRO A 229 -23.88 -17.62 -4.63
C PRO A 229 -23.07 -18.71 -3.94
N LEU A 230 -21.80 -18.44 -3.70
CA LEU A 230 -20.98 -19.31 -2.86
C LEU A 230 -21.52 -19.33 -1.42
N PRO A 231 -21.41 -20.46 -0.70
CA PRO A 231 -21.75 -20.51 0.71
C PRO A 231 -20.98 -19.45 1.51
N ASP A 232 -21.65 -18.84 2.49
CA ASP A 232 -21.00 -17.95 3.45
C ASP A 232 -19.76 -18.62 4.04
N GLY A 233 -18.68 -17.86 4.08
CA GLY A 233 -17.40 -18.37 4.56
C GLY A 233 -16.66 -19.25 3.56
N SER A 234 -16.84 -19.03 2.26
CA SER A 234 -16.05 -19.71 1.23
C SER A 234 -15.65 -18.78 0.08
N SER A 235 -14.57 -19.14 -0.62
CA SER A 235 -14.20 -18.55 -1.90
C SER A 235 -13.78 -19.64 -2.89
N LEU A 236 -13.97 -19.35 -4.17
CA LEU A 236 -13.56 -20.17 -5.29
C LEU A 236 -12.93 -19.26 -6.33
N SER A 237 -11.68 -19.53 -6.69
CA SER A 237 -10.92 -18.73 -7.65
C SER A 237 -10.26 -19.63 -8.69
N TYR A 238 -10.00 -19.06 -9.86
CA TYR A 238 -9.31 -19.72 -10.96
C TYR A 238 -8.08 -18.90 -11.37
N LEU A 239 -7.03 -19.61 -11.74
CA LEU A 239 -5.86 -19.08 -12.41
C LEU A 239 -5.63 -19.88 -13.69
N GLU A 240 -5.70 -19.21 -14.83
CA GLU A 240 -5.66 -19.81 -16.18
C GLU A 240 -4.30 -19.53 -16.86
N ASN A 241 -4.08 -20.11 -18.05
CA ASN A 241 -2.88 -19.88 -18.88
C ASN A 241 -1.53 -20.22 -18.21
N LEU A 242 -1.47 -21.30 -17.41
CA LEU A 242 -0.27 -21.70 -16.68
C LEU A 242 0.60 -22.68 -17.48
N THR A 243 1.90 -22.69 -17.19
CA THR A 243 2.90 -23.61 -17.74
C THR A 243 3.69 -24.26 -16.60
N LEU A 244 3.11 -25.25 -15.94
CA LEU A 244 3.61 -25.83 -14.69
C LEU A 244 4.41 -27.11 -14.90
N ASP A 245 4.02 -27.96 -15.86
CA ASP A 245 4.68 -29.25 -16.12
C ASP A 245 5.77 -29.19 -17.21
N GLY A 246 5.88 -28.05 -17.89
CA GLY A 246 6.81 -27.81 -19.01
C GLY A 246 6.39 -28.46 -20.33
N GLN A 247 5.14 -28.89 -20.47
CA GLN A 247 4.57 -29.44 -21.69
C GLN A 247 3.34 -28.65 -22.10
N GLY A 248 3.41 -28.02 -23.28
CA GLY A 248 2.37 -27.06 -23.66
C GLY A 248 2.61 -25.73 -22.93
N VAL A 249 2.28 -24.63 -23.60
CA VAL A 249 2.43 -23.30 -23.02
C VAL A 249 1.02 -22.80 -22.75
N GLY A 250 0.73 -22.52 -21.49
CA GLY A 250 -0.55 -21.95 -21.06
C GLY A 250 -1.74 -22.92 -21.10
N ASP A 251 -1.51 -24.22 -21.10
CA ASP A 251 -2.57 -25.25 -21.11
C ASP A 251 -2.92 -25.80 -19.73
N ASP A 252 -2.17 -25.42 -18.69
CA ASP A 252 -2.47 -25.77 -17.30
C ASP A 252 -3.39 -24.73 -16.66
N HIS A 253 -4.19 -25.16 -15.68
CA HIS A 253 -5.02 -24.26 -14.88
C HIS A 253 -5.09 -24.70 -13.42
N LEU A 254 -5.32 -23.73 -12.55
CA LEU A 254 -5.44 -23.90 -11.11
C LEU A 254 -6.83 -23.47 -10.65
N THR A 255 -7.44 -24.30 -9.81
CA THR A 255 -8.62 -23.96 -9.00
C THR A 255 -8.21 -23.82 -7.55
N VAL A 256 -8.58 -22.72 -6.91
CA VAL A 256 -8.33 -22.47 -5.49
C VAL A 256 -9.65 -22.40 -4.74
N ARG A 257 -9.80 -23.18 -3.68
CA ARG A 257 -10.99 -23.20 -2.82
C ARG A 257 -10.57 -22.93 -1.38
N ALA A 258 -11.06 -21.85 -0.80
CA ALA A 258 -10.89 -21.60 0.61
C ALA A 258 -12.24 -21.71 1.33
N THR A 259 -12.21 -22.31 2.52
CA THR A 259 -13.39 -22.52 3.37
C THR A 259 -13.07 -22.15 4.81
N TRP A 260 -13.97 -21.42 5.43
CA TRP A 260 -13.91 -20.96 6.82
C TRP A 260 -15.31 -20.96 7.44
N PRO A 261 -15.85 -22.15 7.75
CA PRO A 261 -17.17 -22.28 8.35
C PRO A 261 -17.31 -21.44 9.63
N ASP A 262 -18.45 -20.76 9.75
CA ASP A 262 -18.73 -19.79 10.82
C ASP A 262 -18.39 -20.32 12.23
N GLY A 263 -17.57 -19.53 12.93
CA GLY A 263 -17.37 -19.65 14.38
C GLY A 263 -16.25 -20.59 14.83
N GLN A 264 -15.37 -21.08 13.96
CA GLN A 264 -14.18 -21.86 14.38
C GLN A 264 -12.92 -21.52 13.58
N ASP A 265 -11.75 -21.66 14.23
CA ASP A 265 -10.41 -21.69 13.61
C ASP A 265 -10.20 -22.92 12.69
N GLN A 266 -11.29 -23.54 12.21
CA GLN A 266 -11.28 -24.73 11.37
C GLN A 266 -11.63 -24.30 9.95
N GLY A 267 -10.68 -24.43 9.04
CA GLY A 267 -10.85 -24.15 7.63
C GLY A 267 -9.70 -24.72 6.85
N SER A 268 -9.77 -24.58 5.53
CA SER A 268 -8.68 -24.99 4.66
C SER A 268 -8.74 -24.29 3.31
N THR A 269 -7.56 -24.17 2.73
CA THR A 269 -7.36 -23.82 1.33
C THR A 269 -6.94 -25.06 0.57
N GLU A 270 -7.69 -25.43 -0.45
CA GLU A 270 -7.40 -26.51 -1.37
C GLU A 270 -7.03 -25.91 -2.73
N MET A 271 -5.90 -26.35 -3.27
CA MET A 271 -5.41 -25.98 -4.60
C MET A 271 -5.46 -27.23 -5.46
N VAL A 272 -6.12 -27.15 -6.60
CA VAL A 272 -6.27 -28.24 -7.56
C VAL A 272 -5.75 -27.76 -8.90
N VAL A 273 -4.65 -28.35 -9.35
CA VAL A 273 -4.07 -28.10 -10.67
C VAL A 273 -4.59 -29.18 -11.61
N THR A 274 -5.04 -28.77 -12.78
CA THR A 274 -5.31 -29.68 -13.90
C THR A 274 -4.31 -29.35 -14.99
N LEU A 275 -3.51 -30.35 -15.36
CA LEU A 275 -2.51 -30.21 -16.42
C LEU A 275 -3.15 -30.31 -17.80
N GLY A 276 -2.49 -29.77 -18.83
CA GLY A 276 -2.91 -29.90 -20.23
C GLY A 276 -3.08 -31.36 -20.71
N THR A 277 -2.37 -32.28 -20.06
CA THR A 277 -2.50 -33.74 -20.25
C THR A 277 -3.79 -34.35 -19.67
N GLY A 278 -4.51 -33.59 -18.84
CA GLY A 278 -5.71 -34.01 -18.10
C GLY A 278 -5.42 -34.64 -16.73
N GLU A 279 -4.15 -34.72 -16.31
CA GLU A 279 -3.81 -35.13 -14.95
C GLU A 279 -4.25 -34.06 -13.93
N VAL A 280 -4.71 -34.51 -12.75
CA VAL A 280 -5.21 -33.63 -11.68
C VAL A 280 -4.37 -33.82 -10.43
N LEU A 281 -3.77 -32.74 -9.97
CA LEU A 281 -2.90 -32.67 -8.80
C LEU A 281 -3.54 -31.80 -7.73
N SER A 282 -3.32 -32.12 -6.45
CA SER A 282 -3.90 -31.35 -5.36
C SER A 282 -2.91 -31.11 -4.22
N TRP A 283 -3.09 -29.95 -3.59
CA TRP A 283 -2.40 -29.54 -2.37
C TRP A 283 -3.39 -28.89 -1.41
N ARG A 284 -3.14 -28.98 -0.10
CA ARG A 284 -4.04 -28.46 0.93
C ARG A 284 -3.28 -27.78 2.06
N TYR A 285 -3.73 -26.58 2.41
CA TYR A 285 -3.35 -25.86 3.61
C TYR A 285 -4.43 -25.99 4.69
N PRO A 286 -4.09 -26.47 5.91
CA PRO A 286 -5.07 -26.76 6.95
C PRO A 286 -5.38 -25.54 7.84
N ALA A 287 -5.64 -24.38 7.24
CA ALA A 287 -6.04 -23.18 7.96
C ALA A 287 -6.99 -22.29 7.13
N VAL A 288 -7.70 -21.42 7.84
CA VAL A 288 -8.55 -20.36 7.27
C VAL A 288 -7.65 -19.29 6.65
N THR A 289 -7.76 -19.05 5.34
CA THR A 289 -6.94 -18.07 4.61
C THR A 289 -7.77 -17.32 3.56
N ARG A 290 -7.31 -16.14 3.15
CA ARG A 290 -7.68 -15.47 1.89
C ARG A 290 -6.51 -15.67 0.91
N PRO A 291 -6.58 -16.66 0.01
CA PRO A 291 -5.47 -16.99 -0.86
C PRO A 291 -5.41 -16.06 -2.07
N THR A 292 -4.22 -15.60 -2.41
CA THR A 292 -3.87 -15.09 -3.75
C THR A 292 -2.76 -15.95 -4.30
N VAL A 293 -2.83 -16.31 -5.59
CA VAL A 293 -1.80 -17.13 -6.23
C VAL A 293 -1.24 -16.42 -7.45
N THR A 294 0.09 -16.32 -7.51
CA THR A 294 0.82 -15.68 -8.61
C THR A 294 1.76 -16.70 -9.24
N PRO A 295 1.73 -16.88 -10.57
CA PRO A 295 2.73 -17.70 -11.26
C PRO A 295 4.07 -16.95 -11.30
N LEU A 296 5.17 -17.69 -11.16
CA LEU A 296 6.52 -17.12 -11.25
C LEU A 296 7.54 -18.16 -11.72
N HIS A 297 8.68 -17.70 -12.22
CA HIS A 297 9.80 -18.51 -12.70
C HIS A 297 10.90 -18.60 -11.65
N MET A 298 10.63 -19.29 -10.54
CA MET A 298 11.54 -19.28 -9.38
C MET A 298 12.72 -20.26 -9.50
N THR A 299 12.48 -21.46 -10.03
CA THR A 299 13.52 -22.51 -10.16
C THR A 299 13.88 -22.81 -11.62
N SER A 300 13.02 -22.40 -12.55
CA SER A 300 13.16 -22.61 -13.99
C SER A 300 12.66 -21.40 -14.77
N ARG A 301 13.28 -21.10 -15.92
CA ARG A 301 12.80 -20.08 -16.86
C ARG A 301 11.73 -20.61 -17.83
N GLU A 302 11.57 -21.92 -17.91
CA GLU A 302 10.64 -22.58 -18.84
C GLU A 302 9.39 -23.09 -18.13
N GLN A 303 9.52 -23.44 -16.84
CA GLN A 303 8.43 -23.93 -16.01
C GLN A 303 8.10 -22.89 -14.94
N GLN A 304 6.82 -22.69 -14.69
CA GLN A 304 6.32 -21.83 -13.64
C GLN A 304 6.17 -22.61 -12.33
N SER A 305 6.59 -21.97 -11.25
CA SER A 305 6.18 -22.27 -9.88
C SER A 305 4.90 -21.48 -9.56
N LEU A 306 4.19 -21.87 -8.50
CA LEU A 306 3.06 -21.14 -7.95
C LEU A 306 3.44 -20.54 -6.60
N LEU A 307 3.37 -19.22 -6.46
CA LEU A 307 3.45 -18.53 -5.18
C LEU A 307 2.05 -18.36 -4.62
N ALA A 308 1.74 -19.06 -3.54
CA ALA A 308 0.54 -18.87 -2.76
C ALA A 308 0.80 -17.93 -1.59
N ALA A 309 0.19 -16.74 -1.62
CA ALA A 309 0.09 -15.83 -0.48
C ALA A 309 -1.19 -16.14 0.29
N LEU A 310 -1.06 -16.75 1.47
CA LEU A 310 -2.17 -17.24 2.27
C LEU A 310 -2.43 -16.31 3.45
N ALA A 311 -3.12 -15.20 3.18
CA ALA A 311 -3.40 -14.17 4.19
C ALA A 311 -4.37 -14.69 5.25
N SER A 312 -4.07 -14.45 6.53
CA SER A 312 -4.93 -14.82 7.65
C SER A 312 -6.09 -13.83 7.79
N PRO A 313 -7.36 -14.26 7.70
CA PRO A 313 -8.50 -13.37 7.81
C PRO A 313 -8.57 -12.74 9.21
N GLY A 314 -8.90 -11.45 9.26
CA GLY A 314 -9.01 -10.71 10.53
C GLY A 314 -7.66 -10.41 11.21
N SER A 315 -6.53 -10.64 10.54
CA SER A 315 -5.23 -10.25 11.08
C SER A 315 -5.06 -8.72 11.02
N ASN A 316 -4.86 -8.10 12.19
CA ASN A 316 -4.61 -6.67 12.31
C ASN A 316 -3.23 -6.24 11.78
N TYR A 317 -2.34 -7.19 11.55
CA TYR A 317 -0.96 -6.96 11.11
C TYR A 317 -0.65 -7.68 9.79
N GLY A 318 -1.68 -8.09 9.05
CA GLY A 318 -1.51 -8.72 7.74
C GLY A 318 -0.80 -10.07 7.77
N ALA A 319 -0.90 -10.86 8.84
CA ALA A 319 -0.24 -12.17 8.93
C ALA A 319 -0.53 -13.04 7.69
N CYS A 320 0.52 -13.55 7.04
CA CYS A 320 0.45 -14.26 5.77
C CYS A 320 1.43 -15.43 5.77
N ALA A 321 1.04 -16.58 5.22
CA ALA A 321 1.97 -17.65 4.90
C ALA A 321 2.26 -17.65 3.40
N TYR A 322 3.53 -17.51 3.02
CA TYR A 322 3.98 -17.64 1.64
C TYR A 322 4.41 -19.07 1.38
N VAL A 323 3.81 -19.71 0.39
CA VAL A 323 4.11 -21.10 0.01
C VAL A 323 4.46 -21.14 -1.47
N VAL A 324 5.59 -21.76 -1.82
CA VAL A 324 5.94 -22.01 -3.23
C VAL A 324 5.66 -23.47 -3.55
N LEU A 325 4.84 -23.70 -4.57
CA LEU A 325 4.45 -25.01 -5.06
C LEU A 325 4.97 -25.23 -6.48
N GLU A 326 5.37 -26.46 -6.78
CA GLU A 326 5.82 -26.88 -8.11
C GLU A 326 5.27 -28.25 -8.48
N VAL A 327 5.10 -28.50 -9.77
CA VAL A 327 4.77 -29.84 -10.26
C VAL A 327 6.04 -30.68 -10.30
N GLU A 328 6.11 -31.71 -9.47
CA GLU A 328 7.22 -32.66 -9.42
C GLU A 328 6.67 -34.08 -9.22
N ASP A 329 7.17 -35.04 -10.00
CA ASP A 329 6.81 -36.46 -9.89
C ASP A 329 5.28 -36.70 -9.85
N ASN A 330 4.54 -35.99 -10.72
CA ASN A 330 3.07 -35.98 -10.80
C ASN A 330 2.40 -35.64 -9.46
N LYS A 331 2.96 -34.65 -8.74
CA LYS A 331 2.40 -34.07 -7.52
C LYS A 331 2.65 -32.58 -7.48
N LEU A 332 1.80 -31.87 -6.74
CA LEU A 332 2.04 -30.49 -6.38
C LEU A 332 2.90 -30.47 -5.09
N ALA A 333 4.21 -30.33 -5.27
CA ALA A 333 5.20 -30.38 -4.21
C ALA A 333 5.44 -29.00 -3.60
N GLN A 334 5.45 -28.92 -2.27
CA GLN A 334 5.83 -27.70 -1.56
C GLN A 334 7.35 -27.57 -1.49
N ARG A 335 7.88 -26.52 -2.10
CA ARG A 335 9.33 -26.22 -2.16
C ARG A 335 9.78 -25.26 -1.07
N PHE A 336 8.89 -24.38 -0.63
CA PHE A 336 9.20 -23.34 0.34
C PHE A 336 7.95 -22.99 1.14
N GLN A 337 8.14 -22.61 2.40
CA GLN A 337 7.13 -21.93 3.19
C GLN A 337 7.79 -20.97 4.20
N LEU A 338 7.22 -19.77 4.32
CA LEU A 338 7.59 -18.81 5.35
C LEU A 338 6.34 -18.08 5.85
N ASP A 339 6.19 -17.99 7.17
CA ASP A 339 5.17 -17.15 7.80
C ASP A 339 5.74 -15.74 7.99
N ALA A 340 5.03 -14.73 7.52
CA ALA A 340 5.46 -13.33 7.54
C ALA A 340 4.23 -12.39 7.54
N VAL A 341 4.36 -11.18 7.01
CA VAL A 341 3.22 -10.27 6.77
C VAL A 341 2.92 -10.15 5.27
N ALA A 342 1.70 -9.71 4.95
CA ALA A 342 1.21 -9.53 3.59
C ALA A 342 2.08 -8.52 2.82
N ASN A 343 1.92 -8.49 1.49
CA ASN A 343 2.60 -7.59 0.55
C ASN A 343 4.02 -8.03 0.13
N ALA A 344 4.30 -9.34 0.10
CA ALA A 344 5.46 -9.82 -0.65
C ALA A 344 5.26 -9.59 -2.15
N TYR A 345 6.37 -9.36 -2.85
CA TYR A 345 6.37 -9.13 -4.28
C TYR A 345 7.49 -9.91 -4.96
N VAL A 346 7.40 -10.01 -6.28
CA VAL A 346 8.33 -10.76 -7.12
C VAL A 346 9.22 -9.78 -7.90
N GLU A 347 10.51 -10.12 -8.01
CA GLU A 347 11.51 -9.39 -8.81
C GLU A 347 12.31 -10.36 -9.67
N THR A 348 12.94 -9.86 -10.73
CA THR A 348 13.89 -10.65 -11.51
C THR A 348 15.27 -10.64 -10.83
N GLY A 349 15.72 -11.82 -10.38
CA GLY A 349 17.06 -11.98 -9.81
C GLY A 349 18.17 -11.92 -10.87
N GLU A 350 19.42 -11.78 -10.41
CA GLU A 350 20.61 -11.64 -11.27
C GLU A 350 20.81 -12.80 -12.27
N ASN A 351 20.35 -14.00 -11.90
CA ASN A 351 20.42 -15.19 -12.74
C ASN A 351 19.22 -15.30 -13.71
N GLY A 352 18.36 -14.29 -13.79
CA GLY A 352 17.15 -14.24 -14.60
C GLY A 352 16.04 -15.19 -14.15
N LEU A 353 16.16 -15.82 -12.98
CA LEU A 353 15.04 -16.43 -12.28
C LEU A 353 14.42 -15.39 -11.35
N GLN A 354 13.12 -15.54 -11.09
CA GLN A 354 12.41 -14.65 -10.20
C GLN A 354 12.70 -14.98 -8.73
N VAL A 355 12.81 -13.93 -7.91
CA VAL A 355 12.99 -14.00 -6.46
C VAL A 355 11.79 -13.40 -5.77
N LEU A 356 11.56 -13.81 -4.53
CA LEU A 356 10.45 -13.32 -3.71
C LEU A 356 11.00 -12.42 -2.61
N ARG A 357 10.58 -11.16 -2.57
CA ARG A 357 10.86 -10.21 -1.50
C ARG A 357 9.73 -10.27 -0.48
N ILE A 358 10.04 -10.76 0.71
CA ILE A 358 9.08 -11.04 1.77
C ILE A 358 9.24 -10.00 2.89
N PRO A 359 8.16 -9.29 3.27
CA PRO A 359 8.21 -8.35 4.38
C PRO A 359 8.06 -9.09 5.71
N GLU A 360 8.97 -8.83 6.64
CA GLU A 360 8.91 -9.22 8.03
C GLU A 360 8.53 -8.00 8.89
N LEU A 361 7.60 -8.21 9.82
CA LEU A 361 7.21 -7.16 10.75
C LEU A 361 8.06 -7.23 12.02
N TYR A 362 8.88 -6.20 12.23
CA TYR A 362 9.55 -5.99 13.51
C TYR A 362 8.59 -5.36 14.55
N ASP A 363 8.03 -4.21 14.18
CA ASP A 363 7.00 -3.48 14.91
C ASP A 363 6.09 -2.80 13.88
N LYS A 364 4.82 -2.56 14.22
CA LYS A 364 3.80 -1.93 13.37
C LYS A 364 4.04 -0.45 13.06
N TRP A 365 4.90 0.22 13.82
CA TRP A 365 5.17 1.65 13.64
C TRP A 365 6.35 1.94 12.69
N HIS A 366 7.05 0.89 12.27
CA HIS A 366 8.25 0.98 11.45
C HIS A 366 8.06 0.23 10.14
N SER A 367 8.88 0.57 9.15
CA SER A 367 8.93 -0.14 7.89
C SER A 367 9.31 -1.62 8.08
N TYR A 368 8.99 -2.44 7.09
CA TYR A 368 9.32 -3.87 7.14
C TYR A 368 10.82 -4.11 7.13
N ILE A 369 11.24 -5.15 7.83
CA ILE A 369 12.51 -5.82 7.51
C ILE A 369 12.23 -6.69 6.31
N TRP A 370 12.91 -6.46 5.20
CA TRP A 370 12.74 -7.29 4.02
C TRP A 370 13.68 -8.48 4.05
N GLY A 371 13.29 -9.56 3.36
CA GLY A 371 14.18 -10.66 3.06
C GLY A 371 13.90 -11.26 1.69
N THR A 372 14.91 -11.89 1.11
CA THR A 372 14.84 -12.53 -0.21
C THR A 372 14.74 -14.03 -0.07
N ALA A 373 13.69 -14.62 -0.64
CA ALA A 373 13.64 -16.04 -0.95
C ALA A 373 14.06 -16.27 -2.42
N ALA A 374 15.11 -17.07 -2.63
CA ALA A 374 15.70 -17.30 -3.95
C ALA A 374 16.19 -18.74 -4.11
N TRP A 375 16.18 -19.22 -5.35
CA TRP A 375 16.72 -20.53 -5.73
C TRP A 375 18.25 -20.54 -5.75
N ASP A 376 18.87 -21.42 -4.96
CA ASP A 376 20.34 -21.55 -4.88
C ASP A 376 20.94 -22.58 -5.87
N GLY A 377 20.11 -23.18 -6.72
CA GLY A 377 20.47 -24.30 -7.58
C GLY A 377 20.05 -25.68 -7.06
N SER A 378 19.61 -25.76 -5.81
CA SER A 378 19.19 -27.01 -5.16
C SER A 378 17.95 -26.89 -4.28
N GLN A 379 17.76 -25.74 -3.62
CA GLN A 379 16.62 -25.44 -2.77
C GLN A 379 16.32 -23.94 -2.81
N ILE A 380 15.12 -23.56 -2.36
CA ILE A 380 14.80 -22.17 -2.11
C ILE A 380 15.37 -21.81 -0.73
N THR A 381 16.24 -20.82 -0.70
CA THR A 381 16.84 -20.27 0.52
C THR A 381 16.26 -18.92 0.84
N TYR A 382 16.14 -18.61 2.13
CA TYR A 382 15.68 -17.30 2.61
C TYR A 382 16.82 -16.58 3.32
N THR A 383 17.02 -15.30 2.97
CA THR A 383 17.99 -14.42 3.60
C THR A 383 17.31 -13.11 3.98
N SER A 384 17.25 -12.80 5.27
CA SER A 384 16.77 -11.51 5.78
C SER A 384 17.84 -10.43 5.58
N ASP A 385 17.42 -9.23 5.22
CA ASP A 385 18.31 -8.06 5.11
C ASP A 385 18.82 -7.64 6.49
N GLY A 386 18.05 -7.95 7.56
CA GLY A 386 18.42 -7.75 8.96
C GLY A 386 18.27 -6.31 9.46
N TYR A 387 17.65 -5.42 8.68
CA TYR A 387 17.37 -4.04 9.05
C TYR A 387 16.06 -3.55 8.43
N PHE A 388 15.48 -2.51 9.02
CA PHE A 388 14.44 -1.70 8.38
C PHE A 388 14.94 -0.26 8.20
N THR A 389 14.27 0.48 7.33
CA THR A 389 14.56 1.88 7.06
C THR A 389 13.26 2.69 7.10
N ASP A 390 13.19 3.68 7.99
CA ASP A 390 12.09 4.65 7.99
C ASP A 390 12.49 5.89 7.19
N THR A 391 11.59 6.44 6.39
CA THR A 391 11.87 7.59 5.52
C THR A 391 11.03 8.81 5.89
N TYR A 392 11.66 10.00 5.83
CA TYR A 392 11.03 11.29 6.05
C TYR A 392 11.47 12.27 4.95
N GLU A 393 10.63 13.25 4.63
CA GLU A 393 10.98 14.32 3.68
C GLU A 393 11.49 15.56 4.44
N LEU A 394 12.49 16.24 3.86
CA LEU A 394 13.07 17.49 4.38
C LEU A 394 13.06 18.56 3.27
N ASP A 395 12.47 19.72 3.54
CA ASP A 395 12.51 20.89 2.65
C ASP A 395 13.78 21.70 2.93
N VAL A 396 14.75 21.66 2.00
CA VAL A 396 16.00 22.43 2.10
C VAL A 396 15.95 23.76 1.33
N GLY A 397 14.76 24.15 0.86
CA GLY A 397 14.49 25.39 0.14
C GLY A 397 14.77 25.31 -1.37
N GLY A 398 14.22 26.28 -2.13
CA GLY A 398 14.54 26.43 -3.56
C GLY A 398 13.99 25.33 -4.48
N ASP A 399 12.82 24.78 -4.15
CA ASP A 399 12.20 23.60 -4.79
C ASP A 399 12.99 22.28 -4.61
N GLU A 400 13.97 22.25 -3.68
CA GLU A 400 14.77 21.07 -3.37
C GLU A 400 14.27 20.37 -2.10
N THR A 401 13.88 19.10 -2.25
CA THR A 401 13.50 18.21 -1.15
C THR A 401 14.50 17.07 -1.06
N LEU A 402 14.90 16.72 0.16
CA LEU A 402 15.74 15.55 0.44
C LEU A 402 14.94 14.48 1.17
N THR A 403 15.31 13.21 0.98
CA THR A 403 14.78 12.10 1.77
C THR A 403 15.75 11.73 2.88
N LEU A 404 15.27 11.77 4.12
CA LEU A 404 15.97 11.30 5.31
C LEU A 404 15.61 9.83 5.57
N ALA A 405 16.56 8.92 5.37
CA ALA A 405 16.42 7.49 5.60
C ALA A 405 17.10 7.08 6.92
N LEU A 406 16.30 6.65 7.90
CA LEU A 406 16.74 6.20 9.22
C LEU A 406 16.76 4.68 9.28
N ARG A 407 17.96 4.10 9.26
CA ARG A 407 18.17 2.65 9.30
C ARG A 407 18.35 2.15 10.72
N CYS A 408 17.67 1.05 11.02
CA CYS A 408 17.78 0.34 12.29
C CYS A 408 18.08 -1.15 12.04
N THR A 409 19.11 -1.68 12.71
CA THR A 409 19.45 -3.10 12.76
C THR A 409 19.01 -3.67 14.12
N PRO A 410 17.75 -4.13 14.27
CA PRO A 410 17.27 -4.57 15.57
C PRO A 410 17.99 -5.84 16.04
N PRO A 411 18.17 -6.02 17.36
CA PRO A 411 18.74 -7.24 17.89
C PRO A 411 17.72 -8.39 17.76
N LEU A 412 17.95 -9.30 16.81
CA LEU A 412 17.03 -10.42 16.50
C LEU A 412 17.14 -11.63 17.46
N GLY A 413 17.93 -11.54 18.54
CA GLY A 413 18.12 -12.64 19.49
C GLY A 413 17.02 -12.77 20.53
N GLU A 414 16.63 -14.00 20.91
CA GLU A 414 15.54 -14.27 21.89
C GLU A 414 15.77 -13.66 23.29
N ASP A 415 17.02 -13.33 23.65
CA ASP A 415 17.39 -12.71 24.94
C ASP A 415 17.65 -11.19 24.83
N ALA A 416 17.43 -10.59 23.65
CA ALA A 416 17.57 -9.16 23.49
C ALA A 416 16.47 -8.44 24.29
N LEU A 417 16.87 -7.81 25.40
CA LEU A 417 15.98 -6.88 26.09
C LEU A 417 15.56 -5.81 25.08
N VAL A 418 14.24 -5.65 24.87
CA VAL A 418 13.58 -4.63 24.02
C VAL A 418 13.87 -3.19 24.53
N THR A 419 14.88 -2.99 25.37
CA THR A 419 14.97 -1.80 26.20
C THR A 419 15.68 -0.63 25.53
N THR A 420 16.36 -0.83 24.40
CA THR A 420 16.82 0.31 23.57
C THR A 420 17.11 -0.14 22.14
N VAL A 421 16.17 0.09 21.23
CA VAL A 421 16.36 -0.10 19.79
C VAL A 421 16.66 1.27 19.20
N LEU A 422 17.73 1.37 18.42
CA LEU A 422 18.29 2.63 17.96
C LEU A 422 18.46 2.59 16.45
N TYR A 423 18.27 3.73 15.79
CA TYR A 423 18.82 3.91 14.46
C TYR A 423 20.34 3.94 14.55
N ASP A 424 20.98 3.11 13.75
CA ASP A 424 22.45 2.99 13.68
C ASP A 424 23.04 3.81 12.54
N ARG A 425 22.20 4.25 11.61
CA ARG A 425 22.61 5.00 10.43
C ARG A 425 21.50 5.90 9.92
N VAL A 426 21.89 7.11 9.54
CA VAL A 426 21.02 8.14 8.95
C VAL A 426 21.61 8.46 7.59
N GLN A 427 20.81 8.37 6.54
CA GLN A 427 21.24 8.67 5.17
C GLN A 427 20.37 9.79 4.62
N LEU A 428 21.00 10.74 3.93
CA LEU A 428 20.30 11.76 3.17
C LEU A 428 20.37 11.35 1.71
N LEU A 429 19.22 11.29 1.07
CA LEU A 429 19.09 10.93 -0.33
C LEU A 429 18.59 12.12 -1.13
N GLN A 430 19.21 12.33 -2.28
CA GLN A 430 18.76 13.26 -3.32
C GLN A 430 18.50 12.44 -4.57
N ASP A 431 17.28 12.48 -5.11
CA ASP A 431 16.87 11.67 -6.28
C ASP A 431 17.22 10.18 -6.12
N GLY A 432 17.00 9.62 -4.93
CA GLY A 432 17.32 8.22 -4.58
C GLY A 432 18.81 7.93 -4.35
N GLN A 433 19.71 8.89 -4.56
CA GLN A 433 21.15 8.73 -4.36
C GLN A 433 21.58 9.22 -2.98
N VAL A 434 22.36 8.41 -2.27
CA VAL A 434 22.92 8.81 -0.96
C VAL A 434 23.94 9.93 -1.15
N VAL A 435 23.63 11.12 -0.63
CA VAL A 435 24.51 12.30 -0.65
C VAL A 435 25.24 12.50 0.67
N GLN A 436 24.69 11.98 1.77
CA GLN A 436 25.33 12.04 3.09
C GLN A 436 24.98 10.81 3.93
N THR A 437 25.90 10.42 4.82
CA THR A 437 25.65 9.46 5.90
C THR A 437 26.08 10.05 7.23
N ILE A 438 25.20 9.96 8.23
CA ILE A 438 25.42 10.37 9.61
C ILE A 438 25.23 9.13 10.49
N THR A 439 26.10 8.98 11.48
CA THR A 439 26.11 7.91 12.47
C THR A 439 26.12 8.50 13.88
N PRO A 440 25.82 7.71 14.92
CA PRO A 440 25.94 8.18 16.30
C PRO A 440 27.34 8.70 16.67
N GLU A 441 28.40 8.27 15.97
CA GLU A 441 29.78 8.74 16.20
C GLU A 441 30.02 10.19 15.72
N ASP A 442 29.14 10.71 14.86
CA ASP A 442 29.21 12.08 14.33
C ASP A 442 28.62 13.12 15.29
N VAL A 443 28.00 12.69 16.38
CA VAL A 443 27.41 13.57 17.40
C VAL A 443 28.47 13.93 18.45
N ALA A 444 28.69 15.23 18.63
CA ALA A 444 29.61 15.74 19.65
C ALA A 444 28.97 15.70 21.05
N ASP A 445 29.70 15.17 22.03
CA ASP A 445 29.32 15.22 23.46
C ASP A 445 29.48 16.65 23.99
N ASP A 446 28.38 17.22 24.49
CA ASP A 446 28.36 18.55 25.10
C ASP A 446 28.55 18.52 26.63
N GLY A 447 28.60 17.32 27.24
CA GLY A 447 28.76 17.09 28.67
C GLY A 447 27.56 17.48 29.54
N VAL A 448 26.46 17.93 28.91
CA VAL A 448 25.23 18.42 29.52
C VAL A 448 24.09 17.44 29.26
N HIS A 449 23.80 17.18 27.99
CA HIS A 449 22.66 16.40 27.54
C HIS A 449 23.00 14.92 27.49
N THR A 450 21.97 14.10 27.62
CA THR A 450 22.17 12.65 27.52
C THR A 450 22.14 12.26 26.05
N PHE A 451 23.17 11.54 25.60
CA PHE A 451 23.18 10.88 24.29
C PHE A 451 23.28 9.37 24.49
N GLN A 452 22.25 8.65 24.05
CA GLN A 452 22.15 7.19 24.14
C GLN A 452 22.18 6.53 22.75
N GLY A 453 22.35 7.33 21.68
CA GLY A 453 22.14 6.96 20.29
C GLY A 453 20.81 7.49 19.75
N PHE A 454 20.51 7.28 18.47
CA PHE A 454 19.27 7.78 17.86
C PHE A 454 18.11 6.84 18.16
N HIS A 455 17.12 7.28 18.92
CA HIS A 455 15.99 6.45 19.34
C HIS A 455 14.92 6.34 18.25
N ILE A 456 14.37 5.13 18.07
CA ILE A 456 13.26 4.87 17.13
C ILE A 456 11.90 5.31 17.68
N ASP A 457 11.75 5.33 19.01
CA ASP A 457 10.45 5.50 19.67
C ASP A 457 10.47 6.63 20.71
N SER A 458 9.34 7.35 20.80
CA SER A 458 9.14 8.40 21.80
C SER A 458 7.69 8.52 22.28
N PRO A 459 7.45 8.70 23.58
CA PRO A 459 6.18 9.23 24.06
C PRO A 459 5.94 10.71 23.68
N ALA A 460 6.92 11.42 23.11
CA ALA A 460 6.92 12.88 22.91
C ALA A 460 6.86 13.36 21.44
N GLY A 461 6.27 12.58 20.52
CA GLY A 461 5.94 13.07 19.17
C GLY A 461 6.76 12.52 17.99
N GLY A 462 7.31 11.30 18.12
CA GLY A 462 8.03 10.60 17.04
C GLY A 462 9.55 10.76 17.09
N PRO A 463 10.31 10.00 16.29
CA PRO A 463 11.78 10.02 16.33
C PRO A 463 12.41 11.27 15.69
N VAL A 464 11.71 11.91 14.76
CA VAL A 464 12.16 13.10 14.01
C VAL A 464 11.32 14.31 14.37
N ALA A 465 11.95 15.48 14.48
CA ALA A 465 11.28 16.77 14.50
C ALA A 465 11.91 17.68 13.43
N THR A 466 11.11 18.42 12.68
CA THR A 466 11.60 19.43 11.71
C THR A 466 11.24 20.84 12.16
N ARG A 467 12.22 21.76 12.14
CA ARG A 467 12.04 23.18 12.48
C ARG A 467 13.20 24.01 11.92
N ASP A 468 12.91 25.24 11.49
CA ASP A 468 13.92 26.29 11.25
C ASP A 468 14.49 26.78 12.61
N ILE A 469 15.54 26.12 13.11
CA ILE A 469 16.15 26.37 14.42
C ILE A 469 17.14 27.54 14.38
N ASN A 470 17.76 27.80 13.23
CA ASN A 470 18.79 28.82 13.06
C ASN A 470 18.24 30.16 12.49
N PHE A 471 16.96 30.19 12.11
CA PHE A 471 16.23 31.33 11.55
C PHE A 471 16.69 31.79 10.17
N ASP A 472 17.25 30.88 9.36
CA ASP A 472 17.69 31.17 7.99
C ASP A 472 16.62 30.87 6.93
N GLY A 473 15.48 30.29 7.34
CA GLY A 473 14.37 29.95 6.46
C GLY A 473 14.45 28.56 5.83
N VAL A 474 15.44 27.74 6.20
CA VAL A 474 15.57 26.33 5.82
C VAL A 474 15.07 25.44 6.96
N GLU A 475 14.38 24.34 6.66
CA GLU A 475 14.02 23.38 7.72
C GLU A 475 15.22 22.52 8.12
N GLU A 476 15.50 22.48 9.43
CA GLU A 476 16.40 21.49 10.01
C GLU A 476 15.68 20.27 10.56
N PHE A 477 16.45 19.26 10.93
CA PHE A 477 15.93 18.09 11.63
C PHE A 477 16.62 17.83 12.97
N GLY A 478 15.83 17.34 13.93
CA GLY A 478 16.25 16.92 15.25
C GLY A 478 15.90 15.46 15.52
N LEU A 479 16.93 14.62 15.77
CA LEU A 479 16.75 13.19 16.08
C LEU A 479 16.71 12.97 17.58
N LEU A 480 15.70 12.25 18.08
CA LEU A 480 15.63 11.87 19.49
C LEU A 480 16.85 11.07 19.88
N CYS A 481 17.52 11.48 20.96
CA CYS A 481 18.78 10.90 21.37
C CYS A 481 18.81 10.38 22.82
N ASP A 482 17.69 10.45 23.54
CA ASP A 482 17.53 9.81 24.83
C ASP A 482 16.08 9.39 25.11
N ALA A 483 15.91 8.45 26.04
CA ALA A 483 14.61 8.03 26.58
C ALA A 483 14.31 8.62 27.98
N THR A 484 14.95 9.73 28.34
CA THR A 484 14.74 10.42 29.62
C THR A 484 13.50 11.32 29.56
N GLN A 485 13.13 11.93 30.70
CA GLN A 485 12.05 12.92 30.72
C GLN A 485 12.38 14.21 29.94
N ASN A 486 13.66 14.45 29.62
CA ASN A 486 14.06 15.59 28.82
C ASN A 486 13.86 15.35 27.32
N ALA A 487 13.79 14.08 26.89
CA ALA A 487 13.61 13.67 25.50
C ALA A 487 14.52 14.49 24.56
N CYS A 488 15.83 14.51 24.85
CA CYS A 488 16.76 15.37 24.13
C CYS A 488 16.83 14.97 22.65
N ARG A 489 17.12 15.96 21.79
CA ARG A 489 17.29 15.79 20.35
C ARG A 489 18.62 16.35 19.90
N CYS A 490 19.32 15.60 19.05
CA CYS A 490 20.46 16.10 18.29
C CYS A 490 19.95 16.84 17.06
N TRP A 491 20.19 18.15 17.00
CA TRP A 491 19.79 19.01 15.89
C TRP A 491 20.90 19.11 14.85
N PHE A 492 20.51 18.97 13.59
CA PHE A 492 21.40 19.04 12.43
C PHE A 492 20.96 20.19 11.52
N VAL A 493 21.89 21.11 11.23
CA VAL A 493 21.63 22.30 10.39
C VAL A 493 22.16 22.11 8.98
N TRP A 494 21.42 22.62 8.00
CA TRP A 494 21.80 22.54 6.58
C TRP A 494 22.95 23.51 6.28
N ASP A 495 24.04 23.00 5.71
CA ASP A 495 25.11 23.79 5.14
C ASP A 495 24.95 23.81 3.61
N SER A 496 24.35 24.88 3.10
CA SER A 496 24.09 25.05 1.66
C SER A 496 25.36 25.16 0.82
N GLU A 497 26.51 25.56 1.38
CA GLU A 497 27.78 25.58 0.64
C GLU A 497 28.36 24.18 0.49
N ALA A 498 28.20 23.34 1.53
CA ALA A 498 28.67 21.97 1.53
C ALA A 498 27.68 20.97 0.91
N GLY A 499 26.39 21.33 0.83
CA GLY A 499 25.29 20.42 0.47
C GLY A 499 25.11 19.30 1.49
N GLN A 500 25.32 19.60 2.78
CA GLN A 500 25.34 18.61 3.86
C GLN A 500 24.75 19.16 5.15
N PHE A 501 24.16 18.28 5.96
CA PHE A 501 23.77 18.60 7.33
C PHE A 501 24.94 18.46 8.30
N ARG A 502 25.10 19.40 9.23
CA ARG A 502 26.10 19.33 10.31
C ARG A 502 25.42 19.31 11.67
N HIS A 503 25.95 18.53 12.61
CA HIS A 503 25.47 18.57 13.99
C HIS A 503 25.68 19.98 14.56
N LEU A 504 24.59 20.60 15.02
CA LEU A 504 24.60 21.92 15.66
C LEU A 504 24.75 21.78 17.18
N ALA A 505 23.79 21.13 17.81
CA ALA A 505 23.68 21.02 19.26
C ALA A 505 22.73 19.88 19.65
N THR A 506 22.89 19.38 20.87
CA THR A 506 21.86 18.57 21.52
C THR A 506 21.05 19.47 22.45
N LEU A 507 19.72 19.38 22.38
CA LEU A 507 18.81 20.22 23.14
C LEU A 507 17.65 19.39 23.69
N ALA A 508 17.05 19.80 24.81
CA ALA A 508 15.86 19.14 25.35
C ALA A 508 14.63 19.30 24.43
N GLY A 509 13.72 18.32 24.47
CA GLY A 509 12.58 18.23 23.56
C GLY A 509 11.53 19.34 23.71
N GLU A 510 11.45 20.02 24.86
CA GLU A 510 10.61 21.21 25.08
C GLU A 510 11.36 22.47 24.59
N LEU A 511 11.47 22.60 23.26
CA LEU A 511 12.16 23.71 22.60
C LEU A 511 11.21 24.83 22.17
N THR A 512 11.47 26.05 22.62
CA THR A 512 10.79 27.28 22.20
C THR A 512 11.71 28.11 21.33
N LEU A 513 11.23 28.46 20.14
CA LEU A 513 11.94 29.36 19.23
C LEU A 513 11.45 30.79 19.47
N LEU A 514 12.39 31.74 19.55
CA LEU A 514 12.14 33.17 19.76
C LEU A 514 12.74 33.97 18.58
N PRO A 515 12.06 33.99 17.40
CA PRO A 515 12.64 34.54 16.18
C PRO A 515 12.85 36.06 16.23
N GLU A 516 12.03 36.81 16.96
CA GLU A 516 12.17 38.26 17.08
C GLU A 516 13.44 38.63 17.87
N GLU A 517 13.81 37.79 18.82
CA GLU A 517 14.99 37.92 19.67
C GLU A 517 16.23 37.24 19.09
N GLY A 518 16.08 36.40 18.06
CA GLY A 518 17.15 35.56 17.53
C GLY A 518 17.69 34.58 18.58
N GLN A 519 16.78 34.06 19.41
CA GLN A 519 17.11 33.20 20.55
C GLN A 519 16.32 31.90 20.50
N LEU A 520 16.81 30.91 21.24
CA LEU A 520 16.07 29.69 21.52
C LEU A 520 16.10 29.41 23.02
N GLU A 521 15.00 28.86 23.51
CA GLU A 521 14.87 28.42 24.89
C GLU A 521 14.59 26.93 24.94
N GLU A 522 15.40 26.18 25.66
CA GLU A 522 15.06 24.82 26.04
C GLU A 522 14.61 24.80 27.50
N ARG A 523 13.65 23.92 27.78
CA ARG A 523 13.20 23.64 29.12
C ARG A 523 13.46 22.18 29.46
N MET A 524 14.25 21.96 30.51
CA MET A 524 14.75 20.62 30.86
C MET A 524 14.79 20.41 32.37
N TRP A 525 14.72 19.16 32.80
CA TRP A 525 15.14 18.77 34.13
C TRP A 525 16.66 18.92 34.26
N ASN A 526 17.11 19.48 35.37
CA ASN A 526 18.53 19.56 35.69
C ASN A 526 19.16 18.16 35.89
N ARG A 527 20.49 18.11 35.99
CA ARG A 527 21.25 16.85 36.13
C ARG A 527 20.87 16.01 37.36
N ASP A 528 20.37 16.68 38.42
CA ASP A 528 19.93 16.04 39.65
C ASP A 528 18.46 15.57 39.60
N TRP A 529 17.75 15.80 38.49
CA TRP A 529 16.35 15.46 38.26
C TRP A 529 15.39 16.00 39.34
N ASN A 530 15.72 17.15 39.94
CA ASN A 530 14.97 17.70 41.07
C ASN A 530 14.32 19.06 40.81
N ALA A 531 14.66 19.72 39.70
CA ALA A 531 14.08 20.98 39.26
C ALA A 531 14.10 21.10 37.74
N MET A 532 13.12 21.83 37.21
CA MET A 532 13.14 22.30 35.82
C MET A 532 13.96 23.58 35.74
N VAL A 533 14.80 23.68 34.72
CA VAL A 533 15.54 24.89 34.36
C VAL A 533 15.15 25.31 32.95
N THR A 534 15.18 26.62 32.72
CA THR A 534 15.08 27.18 31.37
C THR A 534 16.45 27.73 30.98
N ARG A 535 16.96 27.31 29.82
CA ARG A 535 18.20 27.82 29.25
C ARG A 535 17.90 28.60 27.99
N THR A 536 18.36 29.83 27.97
CA THR A 536 18.24 30.72 26.81
C THR A 536 19.58 30.78 26.10
N TYR A 537 19.55 30.52 24.80
CA TYR A 537 20.70 30.52 23.93
C TYR A 537 20.55 31.59 22.86
N GLY A 538 21.69 32.08 22.38
CA GLY A 538 21.76 32.85 21.14
C GLY A 538 22.99 32.45 20.34
N TRP A 539 23.26 33.19 19.27
CA TRP A 539 24.26 32.82 18.28
C TRP A 539 25.54 33.64 18.41
N ASP A 540 26.69 32.99 18.28
CA ASP A 540 27.97 33.68 18.13
C ASP A 540 28.23 34.11 16.67
N SER A 541 29.35 34.82 16.43
CA SER A 541 29.72 35.29 15.10
C SER A 541 30.08 34.18 14.11
N GLN A 542 30.21 32.93 14.57
CA GLN A 542 30.50 31.75 13.75
C GLN A 542 29.25 30.91 13.50
N GLY A 543 28.07 31.35 13.98
CA GLY A 543 26.82 30.59 13.84
C GLY A 543 26.76 29.38 14.78
N ASN A 544 27.51 29.40 15.89
CA ASN A 544 27.36 28.40 16.95
C ASN A 544 26.41 28.90 18.03
N LEU A 545 25.73 27.95 18.65
CA LEU A 545 24.85 28.21 19.77
C LEU A 545 25.65 28.45 21.05
N VAL A 546 25.34 29.53 21.78
CA VAL A 546 25.98 29.91 23.05
C VAL A 546 24.94 30.17 24.12
N LEU A 547 25.12 29.52 25.27
CA LEU A 547 24.29 29.74 26.46
C LEU A 547 24.43 31.18 26.97
N GLN A 548 23.31 31.89 27.07
CA GLN A 548 23.28 33.27 27.55
C GLN A 548 22.80 33.36 29.01
N SER A 549 21.83 32.53 29.38
CA SER A 549 21.31 32.46 30.75
C SER A 549 20.68 31.11 31.06
N GLU A 550 20.68 30.75 32.34
CA GLU A 550 19.95 29.62 32.92
C GLU A 550 19.16 30.17 34.12
N THR A 551 17.86 29.87 34.21
CA THR A 551 16.95 30.33 35.28
C THR A 551 16.20 29.20 35.93
#